data_AF-A0A427CF80-F1
#
_entry.id   AF-A0A427CF80-F1
#
_cell.length_a   1.000
_cell.length_b   1.000
_cell.length_c   1.000
_cell.angle_alpha   90.00
_cell.angle_beta   90.00
_cell.angle_gamma   90.00
#
_symmetry.space_group_name_H-M   'P 1'
#
loop_
_entity.id
_entity.type
_entity.pdbx_description
1 polymer ?
#
loop_
_entity_poly.entity_id
_entity_poly.type
_entity_poly.pdbx_seq_one_letter_code
_entity_poly.pdbx_strand_id
1 'polypeptide(L)'
;MNHINIVMAVVYALWLLAGTADFHLHRRTDLPHTSGLGESTLHAVQLVVIGGSVLAWLALAPTLGLVLVLGSAVLVHAIAGYWDTVSADGRRRISPIEQHVHSVLDVAPWVFLVWIAFQMRPGWELVWQPAPGWLWAAVVVPAMVVVVMPWAYEFWRCLWAR
;
A
#
# COMPACT_ATOMS: atom_id res chain seq x y z
N MET A 1 9.22 14.03 -16.18
CA MET A 1 8.49 12.87 -16.73
C MET A 1 8.58 11.79 -15.68
N ASN A 2 7.44 11.33 -15.16
CA ASN A 2 7.38 10.26 -14.17
C ASN A 2 7.81 8.97 -14.87
N HIS A 3 9.03 8.52 -14.60
CA HIS A 3 9.59 7.28 -15.14
C HIS A 3 10.02 6.43 -13.95
N ILE A 4 9.72 5.14 -13.99
CA ILE A 4 10.21 4.21 -12.98
C ILE A 4 11.53 3.61 -13.48
N ASN A 5 12.60 3.73 -12.69
CA ASN A 5 13.86 3.07 -13.02
C ASN A 5 13.81 1.60 -12.59
N ILE A 6 14.78 0.79 -13.05
CA ILE A 6 14.78 -0.66 -12.78
C ILE A 6 14.82 -0.98 -11.28
N VAL A 7 15.51 -0.18 -10.48
CA VAL A 7 15.58 -0.35 -9.02
C VAL A 7 14.19 -0.20 -8.41
N MET A 8 13.47 0.87 -8.75
CA MET A 8 12.14 1.11 -8.21
C MET A 8 11.09 0.14 -8.76
N ALA A 9 11.29 -0.38 -9.97
CA ALA A 9 10.45 -1.47 -10.51
C ALA A 9 10.64 -2.77 -9.71
N VAL A 10 11.86 -3.09 -9.29
CA VAL A 10 12.13 -4.23 -8.40
C VAL A 10 11.54 -4.00 -7.01
N VAL A 11 11.72 -2.81 -6.43
CA VAL A 11 11.09 -2.45 -5.14
C VAL A 11 9.56 -2.58 -5.23
N TYR A 12 8.96 -2.11 -6.32
CA TYR A 12 7.53 -2.24 -6.57
C TYR A 12 7.08 -3.71 -6.65
N ALA A 13 7.82 -4.54 -7.39
CA ALA A 13 7.52 -5.97 -7.48
C ALA A 13 7.63 -6.68 -6.12
N LEU A 14 8.68 -6.39 -5.34
CA LEU A 14 8.84 -6.93 -3.99
C LEU A 14 7.71 -6.50 -3.06
N TRP A 15 7.27 -5.26 -3.18
CA TRP A 15 6.16 -4.72 -2.40
C TRP A 15 4.83 -5.44 -2.72
N LEU A 16 4.54 -5.66 -4.01
CA LEU A 16 3.38 -6.46 -4.43
C LEU A 16 3.45 -7.91 -3.94
N LEU A 17 4.64 -8.53 -3.98
CA LEU A 17 4.87 -9.88 -3.48
C LEU A 17 4.66 -9.95 -1.97
N ALA A 18 5.10 -8.94 -1.22
CA ALA A 18 4.83 -8.83 0.21
C ALA A 18 3.32 -8.74 0.48
N GLY A 19 2.60 -7.89 -0.25
CA GLY A 19 1.14 -7.79 -0.12
C GLY A 19 0.43 -9.11 -0.45
N THR A 20 0.90 -9.83 -1.48
CA THR A 20 0.37 -11.16 -1.80
C THR A 20 0.65 -12.19 -0.70
N ALA A 21 1.86 -12.14 -0.12
CA ALA A 21 2.27 -13.04 0.96
C ALA A 21 1.45 -12.80 2.24
N ASP A 22 1.11 -11.54 2.51
CA ASP A 22 0.27 -11.12 3.64
C ASP A 22 -1.11 -11.82 3.59
N PHE A 23 -1.83 -11.69 2.48
CA PHE A 23 -3.11 -12.38 2.28
C PHE A 23 -3.00 -13.91 2.38
N HIS A 24 -1.89 -14.49 1.95
CA HIS A 24 -1.68 -15.93 2.09
C HIS A 24 -1.49 -16.34 3.55
N LEU A 25 -0.84 -15.50 4.36
CA LEU A 25 -0.67 -15.72 5.80
C LEU A 25 -2.00 -15.56 6.54
N HIS A 26 -2.81 -14.55 6.21
CA HIS A 26 -4.16 -14.37 6.75
C HIS A 26 -5.08 -15.56 6.46
N ARG A 27 -5.01 -16.08 5.22
CA ARG A 27 -5.75 -17.29 4.85
C ARG A 27 -5.32 -18.52 5.66
N ARG A 28 -4.04 -18.63 6.01
CA ARG A 28 -3.52 -19.73 6.84
C ARG A 28 -3.91 -19.63 8.31
N THR A 29 -4.09 -18.42 8.82
CA THR A 29 -4.52 -18.15 10.20
C THR A 29 -6.04 -18.04 10.34
N ASP A 30 -6.78 -18.19 9.24
CA ASP A 30 -8.23 -18.05 9.16
C ASP A 30 -8.74 -16.73 9.73
N LEU A 31 -8.13 -15.63 9.25
CA LEU A 31 -8.45 -14.25 9.63
C LEU A 31 -9.95 -13.97 9.81
N PRO A 32 -10.87 -14.44 8.93
CA PRO A 32 -12.31 -14.21 9.09
C PRO A 32 -12.89 -14.64 10.45
N HIS A 33 -12.33 -15.67 11.09
CA HIS A 33 -12.80 -16.19 12.38
C HIS A 33 -11.88 -15.83 13.56
N THR A 34 -10.84 -15.01 13.35
CA THR A 34 -9.95 -14.54 14.41
C THR A 34 -10.15 -13.05 14.70
N SER A 35 -9.44 -12.18 13.98
CA SER A 35 -9.48 -10.71 14.10
C SER A 35 -10.50 -10.09 13.13
N GLY A 36 -10.85 -10.82 12.08
CA GLY A 36 -12.01 -10.60 11.22
C GLY A 36 -12.04 -9.22 10.56
N LEU A 37 -13.24 -8.65 10.47
CA LEU A 37 -13.44 -7.35 9.80
C LEU A 37 -12.66 -6.19 10.41
N GLY A 38 -12.27 -6.25 11.70
CA GLY A 38 -11.50 -5.15 12.30
C GLY A 38 -10.18 -4.94 11.55
N GLU A 39 -9.43 -6.02 11.39
CA GLU A 39 -8.15 -6.05 10.68
C GLU A 39 -8.35 -5.77 9.18
N SER A 40 -9.27 -6.50 8.53
CA SER A 40 -9.51 -6.33 7.08
C SER A 40 -10.00 -4.93 6.69
N THR A 41 -10.67 -4.19 7.60
CA THR A 41 -11.05 -2.78 7.38
C THR A 41 -9.85 -1.85 7.47
N LEU A 42 -8.89 -2.12 8.37
CA LEU A 42 -7.66 -1.32 8.45
C LEU A 42 -6.79 -1.52 7.19
N HIS A 43 -6.74 -2.74 6.64
CA HIS A 43 -6.14 -2.96 5.32
C HIS A 43 -6.84 -2.15 4.22
N ALA A 44 -8.16 -2.04 4.26
CA ALA A 44 -8.91 -1.21 3.32
C ALA A 44 -8.48 0.27 3.39
N VAL A 45 -8.34 0.80 4.61
CA VAL A 45 -7.88 2.17 4.85
C VAL A 45 -6.48 2.36 4.28
N GLN A 46 -5.55 1.44 4.57
CA GLN A 46 -4.18 1.48 4.04
C GLN A 46 -4.15 1.44 2.51
N LEU A 47 -4.94 0.56 1.88
CA LEU A 47 -5.04 0.42 0.43
C LEU A 47 -5.62 1.68 -0.23
N VAL A 48 -6.64 2.29 0.34
CA VAL A 48 -7.22 3.53 -0.20
C VAL A 48 -6.24 4.69 -0.08
N VAL A 49 -5.59 4.85 1.08
CA VAL A 49 -4.63 5.95 1.32
C VAL A 49 -3.43 5.85 0.38
N ILE A 50 -2.81 4.68 0.30
CA ILE A 50 -1.62 4.49 -0.53
C ILE A 50 -1.97 4.32 -2.01
N GLY A 51 -3.07 3.63 -2.35
CA GLY A 51 -3.58 3.56 -3.71
C GLY A 51 -3.88 4.95 -4.26
N GLY A 52 -4.56 5.80 -3.47
CA GLY A 52 -4.79 7.20 -3.83
C GLY A 52 -3.50 7.99 -4.02
N SER A 53 -2.49 7.76 -3.17
CA SER A 53 -1.16 8.37 -3.30
C SER A 53 -0.44 7.95 -4.59
N VAL A 54 -0.53 6.68 -4.97
CA VAL A 54 0.03 6.16 -6.23
C VAL A 54 -0.67 6.78 -7.44
N LEU A 55 -2.01 6.90 -7.41
CA LEU A 55 -2.78 7.54 -8.48
C LEU A 55 -2.44 9.05 -8.58
N ALA A 56 -2.27 9.73 -7.44
CA ALA A 56 -1.85 11.13 -7.41
C ALA A 56 -0.46 11.31 -8.01
N TRP A 57 0.51 10.45 -7.66
CA TRP A 57 1.84 10.45 -8.27
C TRP A 57 1.80 10.18 -9.78
N LEU A 58 0.95 9.27 -10.23
CA LEU A 58 0.77 9.01 -11.66
C LEU A 58 0.13 10.19 -12.41
N ALA A 59 -0.71 11.00 -11.75
CA ALA A 59 -1.46 12.09 -12.37
C ALA A 59 -0.77 13.47 -12.32
N LEU A 60 0.07 13.70 -11.31
CA LEU A 60 0.58 15.01 -10.97
C LEU A 60 2.10 15.12 -11.18
N ALA A 61 2.58 16.34 -11.41
CA ALA A 61 4.01 16.65 -11.44
C ALA A 61 4.62 16.56 -10.03
N PRO A 62 5.88 16.13 -9.87
CA PRO A 62 6.54 16.05 -8.58
C PRO A 62 6.93 17.45 -8.08
N THR A 63 6.00 18.14 -7.44
CA THR A 63 6.24 19.42 -6.75
C THR A 63 6.43 19.20 -5.25
N LEU A 64 6.95 20.18 -4.52
CA LEU A 64 7.00 20.14 -3.05
C LEU A 64 5.59 19.93 -2.46
N GLY A 65 4.57 20.60 -3.02
CA GLY A 65 3.18 20.41 -2.63
C GLY A 65 2.72 18.95 -2.74
N LEU A 66 3.01 18.28 -3.86
CA LEU A 66 2.70 16.86 -4.02
C LEU A 66 3.45 15.99 -3.01
N VAL A 67 4.75 16.21 -2.83
CA VAL A 67 5.57 15.43 -1.89
C VAL A 67 5.03 15.53 -0.46
N LEU A 68 4.57 16.71 -0.03
CA LEU A 68 3.96 16.88 1.29
C LEU A 68 2.63 16.13 1.42
N VAL A 69 1.77 16.18 0.40
CA VAL A 69 0.53 15.40 0.37
C VAL A 69 0.81 13.90 0.46
N LEU A 70 1.74 13.40 -0.37
CA LEU A 70 2.16 12.00 -0.33
C LEU A 70 2.79 11.64 1.02
N GLY A 71 3.60 12.52 1.59
CA GLY A 71 4.22 12.33 2.91
C GLY A 71 3.19 12.23 4.03
N SER A 72 2.16 13.08 4.03
CA SER A 72 1.04 12.96 4.96
C SER A 72 0.29 11.64 4.78
N ALA A 73 0.05 11.20 3.55
CA ALA A 73 -0.61 9.92 3.29
C ALA A 73 0.24 8.72 3.76
N VAL A 74 1.56 8.76 3.55
CA VAL A 74 2.49 7.73 4.06
C VAL A 74 2.50 7.68 5.59
N LEU A 75 2.41 8.83 6.26
CA LEU A 75 2.27 8.88 7.72
C LEU A 75 0.94 8.28 8.19
N VAL A 76 -0.17 8.63 7.54
CA VAL A 76 -1.49 8.04 7.83
C VAL A 76 -1.47 6.53 7.62
N HIS A 77 -0.83 6.06 6.55
CA HIS A 77 -0.64 4.63 6.30
C HIS A 77 0.15 3.94 7.42
N ALA A 78 1.27 4.53 7.87
CA ALA A 78 2.07 3.96 8.95
C ALA A 78 1.30 3.90 10.29
N ILE A 79 0.50 4.93 10.59
CA ILE A 79 -0.39 4.92 11.78
C ILE A 79 -1.45 3.83 11.65
N ALA A 80 -2.05 3.67 10.47
CA ALA A 80 -3.03 2.62 10.21
C ALA A 80 -2.42 1.22 10.34
N GLY A 81 -1.19 1.00 9.84
CA GLY A 81 -0.47 -0.27 10.00
C GLY A 81 -0.11 -0.59 11.46
N TYR A 82 0.22 0.44 12.26
CA TYR A 82 0.35 0.27 13.71
C TYR A 82 -0.97 -0.16 14.35
N TRP A 83 -2.08 0.51 14.01
CA TRP A 83 -3.40 0.12 14.52
C TRP A 83 -3.84 -1.26 14.06
N ASP A 84 -3.44 -1.68 12.85
CA ASP A 84 -3.70 -3.02 12.33
C ASP A 84 -3.05 -4.07 13.24
N THR A 85 -1.76 -3.89 13.54
CA THR A 85 -1.02 -4.74 14.48
C THR A 85 -1.66 -4.75 15.86
N VAL A 86 -2.01 -3.57 16.41
CA VAL A 86 -2.68 -3.45 17.71
C VAL A 86 -4.04 -4.16 17.70
N SER A 87 -4.76 -4.13 16.58
CA SER A 87 -6.07 -4.78 16.46
C SER A 87 -5.97 -6.32 16.46
N ALA A 88 -4.87 -6.85 15.96
CA ALA A 88 -4.58 -8.28 15.87
C ALA A 88 -3.90 -8.83 17.14
N ASP A 89 -3.14 -7.99 17.84
CA ASP A 89 -2.40 -8.37 19.05
C ASP A 89 -3.33 -8.91 20.14
N GLY A 90 -2.90 -10.00 20.78
CA GLY A 90 -3.71 -10.74 21.76
C GLY A 90 -4.94 -11.49 21.20
N ARG A 91 -5.31 -11.30 19.93
CA ARG A 91 -6.45 -11.98 19.29
C ARG A 91 -6.05 -13.17 18.42
N ARG A 92 -4.88 -13.08 17.78
CA ARG A 92 -4.30 -14.18 17.01
C ARG A 92 -2.79 -14.17 17.10
N ARG A 93 -2.17 -15.30 16.75
CA ARG A 93 -0.73 -15.36 16.59
C ARG A 93 -0.32 -14.66 15.30
N ILE A 94 0.51 -13.62 15.40
CA ILE A 94 1.22 -13.03 14.27
C ILE A 94 2.57 -13.73 14.15
N SER A 95 2.85 -14.37 13.02
CA SER A 95 4.06 -15.18 12.88
C SER A 95 5.31 -14.33 12.63
N PRO A 96 6.54 -14.83 12.91
CA PRO A 96 7.77 -14.09 12.59
C PRO A 96 7.93 -13.74 11.10
N ILE A 97 7.43 -14.62 10.21
CA ILE A 97 7.44 -14.38 8.77
C ILE A 97 6.48 -13.25 8.41
N GLU A 98 5.30 -13.25 9.03
CA GLU A 98 4.30 -12.20 8.84
C GLU A 98 4.81 -10.83 9.29
N GLN A 99 5.49 -10.76 10.44
CA GLN A 99 6.17 -9.54 10.89
C GLN A 99 7.24 -9.04 9.89
N HIS A 100 7.98 -9.95 9.24
CA HIS A 100 8.93 -9.56 8.19
C HIS A 100 8.20 -9.06 6.93
N VAL A 101 7.08 -9.67 6.55
CA VAL A 101 6.23 -9.20 5.44
C VAL A 101 5.70 -7.79 5.75
N HIS A 102 5.17 -7.57 6.95
CA HIS A 102 4.70 -6.26 7.42
C HIS A 102 5.81 -5.21 7.39
N SER A 103 7.03 -5.57 7.80
CA SER A 103 8.18 -4.65 7.72
C SER A 103 8.46 -4.18 6.28
N VAL A 104 8.32 -5.05 5.28
CA VAL A 104 8.45 -4.68 3.86
C VAL A 104 7.29 -3.77 3.41
N LEU A 105 6.07 -4.11 3.81
CA LEU A 105 4.87 -3.33 3.48
C LEU A 105 4.92 -1.92 4.07
N ASP A 106 5.43 -1.78 5.30
CA ASP A 106 5.54 -0.50 6.00
C ASP A 106 6.63 0.40 5.41
N VAL A 107 7.79 -0.17 5.06
CA VAL A 107 8.93 0.63 4.59
C VAL A 107 8.79 1.05 3.13
N ALA A 108 8.13 0.25 2.28
CA ALA A 108 8.06 0.51 0.84
C ALA A 108 7.47 1.89 0.50
N PRO A 109 6.34 2.35 1.09
CA PRO A 109 5.81 3.70 0.85
C PRO A 109 6.83 4.83 1.15
N TRP A 110 7.63 4.69 2.22
CA TRP A 110 8.68 5.66 2.54
C TRP A 110 9.78 5.68 1.49
N VAL A 111 10.20 4.52 0.98
CA VAL A 111 11.20 4.41 -0.08
C VAL A 111 10.71 5.10 -1.37
N PHE A 112 9.45 4.88 -1.75
CA PHE A 112 8.85 5.58 -2.89
C PHE A 112 8.74 7.10 -2.65
N LEU A 113 8.32 7.53 -1.47
CA LEU A 113 8.22 8.95 -1.11
C LEU A 113 9.58 9.65 -1.26
N VAL A 114 10.64 9.06 -0.70
CA VAL A 114 12.00 9.60 -0.79
C VAL A 114 12.47 9.65 -2.24
N TRP A 115 12.22 8.60 -3.02
CA TRP A 115 12.56 8.57 -4.44
C TRP A 115 11.80 9.64 -5.25
N ILE A 116 10.53 9.89 -4.94
CA ILE A 116 9.74 10.96 -5.57
C ILE A 116 10.27 12.34 -5.14
N ALA A 117 10.60 12.52 -3.87
CA ALA A 117 11.15 13.76 -3.33
C ALA A 117 12.48 14.14 -3.99
N PHE A 118 13.34 13.17 -4.32
CA PHE A 118 14.57 13.43 -5.08
C PHE A 118 14.33 13.98 -6.50
N GLN A 119 13.15 13.77 -7.06
CA GLN A 119 12.75 14.27 -8.37
C GLN A 119 11.96 15.58 -8.27
N MET A 120 11.71 16.07 -7.05
CA MET A 120 10.80 17.18 -6.84
C MET A 120 11.35 18.49 -7.39
N ARG A 121 10.43 19.32 -7.87
CA ARG A 121 10.69 20.70 -8.26
C ARG A 121 10.18 21.62 -7.14
N PRO A 122 10.86 22.76 -6.89
CA PRO A 122 10.31 23.79 -6.00
C PRO A 122 8.92 24.23 -6.50
N GLY A 123 7.95 24.32 -5.60
CA GLY A 123 6.58 24.70 -5.94
C GLY A 123 5.55 24.06 -5.00
N TRP A 124 4.56 24.84 -4.58
CA TRP A 124 3.48 24.37 -3.69
C TRP A 124 2.26 23.86 -4.47
N GLU A 125 2.21 24.16 -5.76
CA GLU A 125 1.12 23.85 -6.66
C GLU A 125 0.98 22.34 -6.93
N LEU A 126 -0.25 21.88 -7.07
CA LEU A 126 -0.57 20.56 -7.59
C LEU A 126 -0.84 20.69 -9.09
N VAL A 127 0.15 20.30 -9.90
CA VAL A 127 0.09 20.46 -11.36
C VAL A 127 -0.32 19.15 -12.00
N TRP A 128 -1.43 19.17 -12.75
CA TRP A 128 -1.83 18.05 -13.58
C TRP A 128 -0.81 17.80 -14.70
N GLN A 129 -0.10 16.67 -14.61
CA GLN A 129 0.91 16.25 -15.57
C GLN A 129 0.97 14.72 -15.60
N PRO A 130 -0.04 14.07 -16.20
CA PRO A 130 -0.20 12.64 -16.09
C PRO A 130 0.95 11.89 -16.78
N ALA A 131 1.37 10.81 -16.14
CA ALA A 131 2.25 9.81 -16.69
C ALA A 131 1.67 9.20 -17.98
N PRO A 132 2.52 8.66 -18.87
CA PRO A 132 2.04 7.96 -20.05
C PRO A 132 1.20 6.73 -19.67
N GLY A 133 0.16 6.42 -20.44
CA GLY A 133 -0.84 5.39 -20.11
C GLY A 133 -0.28 3.98 -19.90
N TRP A 134 0.86 3.64 -20.51
CA TRP A 134 1.51 2.35 -20.26
C TRP A 134 2.01 2.23 -18.81
N LEU A 135 2.46 3.33 -18.19
CA LEU A 135 2.94 3.33 -16.81
C LEU A 135 1.77 3.17 -15.84
N TRP A 136 0.63 3.81 -16.15
CA TRP A 136 -0.63 3.55 -15.45
C TRP A 136 -1.00 2.08 -15.50
N ALA A 137 -0.99 1.46 -16.68
CA ALA A 137 -1.29 0.04 -16.81
C ALA A 137 -0.30 -0.84 -16.01
N ALA A 138 0.99 -0.55 -16.12
CA ALA A 138 2.06 -1.31 -15.46
C ALA A 138 2.03 -1.21 -13.92
N VAL A 139 1.47 -0.14 -13.35
CA VAL A 139 1.38 0.06 -11.90
C VAL A 139 -0.01 -0.29 -11.35
N VAL A 140 -1.09 0.05 -12.06
CA VAL A 140 -2.44 -0.15 -11.53
C VAL A 140 -2.91 -1.59 -11.73
N VAL A 141 -2.72 -2.17 -12.91
CA VAL A 141 -3.23 -3.52 -13.22
C VAL A 141 -2.67 -4.58 -12.27
N PRO A 142 -1.34 -4.73 -12.06
CA PRO A 142 -0.84 -5.76 -11.16
C PRO A 142 -1.28 -5.51 -9.72
N ALA A 143 -1.28 -4.27 -9.21
CA ALA A 143 -1.79 -3.96 -7.88
C ALA A 143 -3.27 -4.36 -7.70
N MET A 144 -4.11 -4.07 -8.69
CA MET A 144 -5.51 -4.50 -8.68
C MET A 144 -5.61 -6.02 -8.60
N VAL A 145 -4.77 -6.73 -9.35
CA VAL A 145 -4.83 -8.19 -9.44
C VAL A 145 -4.34 -8.91 -8.20
N VAL A 146 -3.17 -8.52 -7.69
CA VAL A 146 -2.48 -9.30 -6.65
C VAL A 146 -2.64 -8.71 -5.25
N VAL A 147 -3.24 -7.52 -5.12
CA VAL A 147 -3.45 -6.86 -3.82
C VAL A 147 -4.93 -6.56 -3.60
N VAL A 148 -5.56 -5.78 -4.46
CA VAL A 148 -6.95 -5.31 -4.23
C VAL A 148 -7.96 -6.45 -4.34
N MET A 149 -7.85 -7.32 -5.35
CA MET A 149 -8.76 -8.47 -5.50
C MET A 149 -8.64 -9.47 -4.33
N PRO A 150 -7.43 -9.89 -3.90
CA PRO A 150 -7.27 -10.71 -2.70
C PRO A 150 -7.85 -10.09 -1.44
N TRP A 151 -7.60 -8.80 -1.19
CA TRP A 151 -8.21 -8.07 -0.09
C TRP A 151 -9.74 -8.10 -0.17
N ALA A 152 -10.32 -7.78 -1.32
CA ALA A 152 -11.77 -7.74 -1.49
C ALA A 152 -12.40 -9.12 -1.21
N TYR A 153 -11.74 -10.20 -1.62
CA TYR A 153 -12.16 -11.56 -1.32
C TYR A 153 -12.07 -11.88 0.19
N GLU A 154 -10.98 -11.49 0.86
CA GLU A 154 -10.83 -11.65 2.30
C GLU A 154 -11.86 -10.85 3.10
N PHE A 155 -12.05 -9.58 2.74
CA PHE A 155 -13.05 -8.69 3.32
C PHE A 155 -14.46 -9.27 3.17
N TRP A 156 -14.78 -9.79 1.98
CA TRP A 156 -16.01 -10.52 1.73
C TRP A 156 -16.14 -11.72 2.68
N ARG A 157 -15.13 -12.60 2.78
CA ARG A 157 -15.16 -13.73 3.73
C ARG A 157 -15.42 -13.28 5.17
N CYS A 158 -14.82 -12.16 5.60
CA CYS A 158 -15.04 -11.61 6.92
C CYS A 158 -16.47 -11.09 7.14
N LEU A 159 -17.15 -10.58 6.11
CA LEU A 159 -18.57 -10.20 6.20
C LEU A 159 -19.48 -11.40 6.43
N TRP A 160 -19.16 -12.56 5.84
CA TRP A 160 -19.97 -13.77 5.91
C TRP A 160 -19.63 -14.71 7.07
N ALA A 161 -18.51 -14.48 7.74
CA ALA A 161 -18.11 -15.19 8.96
C ALA A 161 -18.76 -14.61 10.24
N ARG A 162 -19.57 -13.54 10.10
CA ARG A 162 -20.30 -12.88 11.20
C ARG A 162 -21.67 -13.48 11.46
#